data_AF-A0A1R3KMH1-F1
#
_entry.id   AF-A0A1R3KMH1-F1
#
_cell.length_a   1.000
_cell.length_b   1.000
_cell.length_c   1.000
_cell.angle_alpha   90.00
_cell.angle_beta   90.00
_cell.angle_gamma   90.00
#
_symmetry.space_group_name_H-M   'P 1'
#
loop_
_entity.id
_entity.type
_entity.pdbx_description
1 polymer ?
#
loop_
_entity_poly.entity_id
_entity_poly.type
_entity_poly.pdbx_seq_one_letter_code
_entity_poly.pdbx_strand_id
1 'polypeptide(L)'
;MASLLSPATPLILPIPSLYPPFHALHSPFSQALQTFYPFAAKLICPPSPHKPHILYTDGDSVHLTVVESSADFDQIIGYHARDVKELHPFVLQLPPVTVLDNTRVLPLLSLQVTVFPNSGICIGPTFRRVAADGRSFNNFMKAWASISRSACMVEKTVPIFERDGIIEKDPRGLESSWASNWEEDKAPAHESFANKVRATFVLARSNIERLKLHVSKHESEQLR
;
A
#
# COMPACT_ATOMS: atom_id res chain seq x y z
N MET A 1 4.83 -31.62 45.37
CA MET A 1 4.89 -32.48 44.18
C MET A 1 4.06 -31.83 43.09
N ALA A 2 4.71 -31.53 41.95
CA ALA A 2 4.15 -30.74 40.86
C ALA A 2 3.07 -31.52 40.10
N SER A 3 1.93 -30.87 39.88
CA SER A 3 0.91 -31.29 38.91
C SER A 3 1.20 -30.54 37.61
N LEU A 4 1.59 -31.29 36.59
CA LEU A 4 1.84 -30.81 35.23
C LEU A 4 0.50 -30.49 34.56
N LEU A 5 0.26 -29.21 34.27
CA LEU A 5 -0.77 -28.76 33.35
C LEU A 5 -0.38 -29.19 31.93
N SER A 6 -1.27 -29.96 31.29
CA SER A 6 -1.16 -30.39 29.90
C SER A 6 -1.10 -29.17 28.96
N PRO A 7 -0.27 -29.19 27.89
CA PRO A 7 -0.31 -28.14 26.87
C PRO A 7 -1.67 -28.18 26.16
N ALA A 8 -2.27 -27.00 26.02
CA ALA A 8 -3.51 -26.79 25.29
C ALA A 8 -3.35 -27.29 23.85
N THR A 9 -4.14 -28.30 23.50
CA THR A 9 -4.31 -28.79 22.13
C THR A 9 -4.79 -27.62 21.26
N PRO A 10 -4.17 -27.35 20.10
CA PRO A 10 -4.71 -26.34 19.20
C PRO A 10 -6.09 -26.80 18.74
N LEU A 11 -7.10 -25.99 19.02
CA LEU A 11 -8.43 -26.14 18.43
C LEU A 11 -8.29 -25.94 16.93
N ILE A 12 -8.12 -27.05 16.20
CA ILE A 12 -8.31 -27.10 14.76
C ILE A 12 -9.82 -26.96 14.54
N LEU A 13 -10.29 -25.71 14.44
CA LEU A 13 -11.63 -25.46 13.96
C LEU A 13 -11.72 -25.93 12.49
N PRO A 14 -12.79 -26.62 12.10
CA PRO A 14 -12.98 -27.06 10.73
C PRO A 14 -13.02 -25.82 9.82
N ILE A 15 -12.06 -25.71 8.91
CA ILE A 15 -11.96 -24.60 7.96
C ILE A 15 -13.24 -24.61 7.10
N PRO A 16 -14.17 -23.64 7.26
CA PRO A 16 -15.30 -23.53 6.35
C PRO A 16 -14.76 -23.26 4.95
N SER A 17 -15.33 -23.94 3.96
CA SER A 17 -14.98 -23.88 2.53
C SER A 17 -15.33 -22.53 1.86
N LEU A 18 -15.21 -21.43 2.59
CA LEU A 18 -15.66 -20.09 2.20
C LEU A 18 -14.52 -19.09 1.98
N TYR A 19 -13.28 -19.46 2.30
CA TYR A 19 -12.11 -18.61 2.05
C TYR A 19 -11.52 -18.92 0.67
N PRO A 20 -11.09 -17.91 -0.13
CA PRO A 20 -10.11 -18.20 -1.16
C PRO A 20 -8.92 -18.86 -0.46
N PRO A 21 -8.43 -20.02 -0.92
CA PRO A 21 -7.33 -20.70 -0.24
C PRO A 21 -6.16 -19.72 -0.18
N PHE A 22 -5.51 -19.58 0.97
CA PHE A 22 -4.36 -18.66 1.17
C PHE A 22 -3.36 -18.75 -0.01
N HIS A 23 -3.18 -19.95 -0.55
CA HIS A 23 -2.37 -20.22 -1.73
C HIS A 23 -2.78 -19.46 -3.00
N ALA A 24 -4.07 -19.26 -3.25
CA ALA A 24 -4.61 -18.51 -4.39
C ALA A 24 -4.30 -17.00 -4.31
N LEU A 25 -4.05 -16.46 -3.12
CA LEU A 25 -3.61 -15.08 -2.94
C LEU A 25 -2.08 -14.97 -2.94
N HIS A 26 -1.43 -15.87 -2.20
CA HIS A 26 0.01 -15.84 -1.96
C HIS A 26 0.84 -16.07 -3.22
N SER A 27 0.50 -17.09 -4.02
CA SER A 27 1.30 -17.45 -5.20
C SER A 27 1.31 -16.33 -6.25
N PRO A 28 0.16 -15.76 -6.68
CA PRO A 28 0.15 -14.62 -7.60
C PRO A 28 0.85 -13.37 -7.05
N PHE A 29 0.75 -13.14 -5.73
CA PHE A 29 1.39 -12.00 -5.08
C PHE A 29 2.92 -12.13 -5.10
N SER A 30 3.45 -13.30 -4.74
CA SER A 30 4.87 -13.60 -4.82
C SER A 30 5.40 -13.45 -6.25
N GLN A 31 4.65 -13.94 -7.24
CA GLN A 31 5.01 -13.79 -8.65
C GLN A 31 4.99 -12.34 -9.14
N ALA A 32 4.05 -11.51 -8.64
CA ALA A 32 4.05 -10.08 -8.90
C ALA A 32 5.29 -9.41 -8.30
N LEU A 33 5.65 -9.75 -7.06
CA LEU A 33 6.84 -9.23 -6.39
C LEU A 33 8.15 -9.61 -7.11
N GLN A 34 8.23 -10.75 -7.79
CA GLN A 34 9.41 -11.07 -8.61
C GLN A 34 9.63 -10.04 -9.73
N THR A 35 8.54 -9.50 -10.30
CA THR A 35 8.62 -8.45 -11.34
C THR A 35 8.77 -7.07 -10.70
N PHE A 36 8.15 -6.84 -9.54
CA PHE A 36 8.14 -5.58 -8.81
C PHE A 36 8.92 -5.69 -7.48
N TYR A 37 10.15 -6.20 -7.56
CA TYR A 37 10.97 -6.54 -6.40
C TYR A 37 11.25 -5.35 -5.44
N PRO A 38 11.27 -4.08 -5.87
CA PRO A 38 11.46 -2.98 -4.92
C PRO A 38 10.38 -2.89 -3.84
N PHE A 39 9.21 -3.48 -4.02
CA PHE A 39 8.21 -3.54 -2.95
C PHE A 39 8.54 -4.55 -1.84
N ALA A 40 9.34 -5.58 -2.14
CA ALA A 40 9.86 -6.51 -1.13
C ALA A 40 11.16 -5.99 -0.48
N ALA A 41 11.81 -5.00 -1.09
CA ALA A 41 13.04 -4.41 -0.63
C ALA A 41 12.86 -3.56 0.64
N LYS A 42 13.99 -3.13 1.19
CA LYS A 42 14.08 -2.18 2.30
C LYS A 42 14.69 -0.86 1.82
N LEU A 43 14.23 0.25 2.37
CA LEU A 43 14.98 1.50 2.31
C LEU A 43 16.08 1.46 3.36
N ILE A 44 17.32 1.64 2.92
CA ILE A 44 18.52 1.73 3.74
C ILE A 44 18.89 3.20 3.83
N CYS A 45 18.95 3.74 5.05
CA CYS A 45 19.34 5.13 5.32
C CYS A 45 20.60 5.14 6.19
N PRO A 46 21.80 5.11 5.57
CA PRO A 46 23.06 5.19 6.29
C PRO A 46 23.31 6.61 6.83
N PRO A 47 24.25 6.78 7.77
CA PRO A 47 24.64 8.11 8.22
C PRO A 47 25.31 8.91 7.10
N SER A 48 25.14 10.23 7.15
CA SER A 48 25.87 11.17 6.30
C SER A 48 27.38 10.87 6.31
N PRO A 49 28.07 10.88 5.16
CA PRO A 49 27.64 11.42 3.86
C PRO A 49 26.97 10.42 2.91
N HIS A 50 26.72 9.18 3.36
CA HIS A 50 26.18 8.15 2.49
C HIS A 50 24.70 8.40 2.17
N LYS A 51 24.30 8.05 0.94
CA LYS A 51 22.95 8.31 0.45
C LYS A 51 21.99 7.14 0.76
N PRO A 52 20.72 7.45 1.09
CA PRO A 52 19.69 6.44 1.16
C PRO A 52 19.50 5.72 -0.17
N HIS A 53 19.22 4.43 -0.13
CA HIS A 53 18.98 3.61 -1.31
C HIS A 53 18.03 2.47 -0.99
N ILE A 54 17.36 1.95 -2.02
CA ILE A 54 16.51 0.77 -1.90
C ILE A 54 17.38 -0.47 -2.14
N LEU A 55 17.41 -1.37 -1.18
CA LEU A 55 18.17 -2.61 -1.24
C LEU A 55 17.23 -3.80 -1.10
N TYR A 56 17.25 -4.67 -2.10
CA TYR A 56 16.65 -6.00 -2.02
C TYR A 56 17.77 -7.01 -1.78
N THR A 57 17.60 -7.86 -0.78
CA THR A 57 18.48 -9.00 -0.48
C THR A 57 17.67 -10.29 -0.52
N ASP A 58 18.31 -11.41 -0.90
CA ASP A 58 17.66 -12.71 -0.84
C ASP A 58 17.16 -13.02 0.58
N GLY A 59 15.89 -13.40 0.68
CA GLY A 59 15.18 -13.59 1.95
C GLY A 59 14.37 -12.37 2.41
N ASP A 60 14.50 -11.22 1.74
CA ASP A 60 13.58 -10.10 1.96
C ASP A 60 12.16 -10.48 1.54
N SER A 61 11.19 -9.98 2.32
CA SER A 61 9.78 -10.38 2.20
C SER A 61 8.85 -9.22 2.56
N VAL A 62 7.60 -9.34 2.13
CA VAL A 62 6.54 -8.38 2.44
C VAL A 62 5.70 -8.91 3.60
N HIS A 63 5.39 -8.05 4.57
CA HIS A 63 4.47 -8.40 5.64
C HIS A 63 3.03 -8.46 5.09
N LEU A 64 2.52 -9.68 4.89
CA LEU A 64 1.17 -9.97 4.43
C LEU A 64 0.38 -10.64 5.57
N THR A 65 -0.79 -10.11 5.90
CA THR A 65 -1.73 -10.75 6.83
C THR A 65 -3.06 -11.03 6.15
N VAL A 66 -3.70 -12.11 6.55
CA VAL A 66 -5.09 -12.42 6.18
C VAL A 66 -5.89 -12.49 7.47
N VAL A 67 -6.93 -11.67 7.56
CA VAL A 67 -7.77 -11.55 8.75
C VAL A 67 -9.25 -11.61 8.35
N GLU A 68 -10.09 -11.96 9.31
CA GLU A 68 -11.54 -11.89 9.16
C GLU A 68 -12.08 -10.67 9.90
N SER A 69 -13.13 -10.06 9.35
CA SER A 69 -13.87 -8.98 9.98
C SER A 69 -15.36 -9.29 9.99
N SER A 70 -15.99 -9.07 11.14
CA SER A 70 -17.45 -9.12 11.31
C SER A 70 -18.12 -7.74 11.12
N ALA A 71 -17.38 -6.72 10.69
CA ALA A 71 -17.94 -5.39 10.45
C ALA A 71 -18.90 -5.41 9.25
N ASP A 72 -19.88 -4.51 9.26
CA ASP A 72 -20.87 -4.38 8.19
C ASP A 72 -20.19 -3.94 6.88
N PHE A 73 -20.13 -4.85 5.91
CA PHE A 73 -19.48 -4.62 4.62
C PHE A 73 -20.18 -3.53 3.80
N ASP A 74 -21.51 -3.46 3.84
CA ASP A 74 -22.29 -2.49 3.08
C ASP A 74 -22.09 -1.07 3.62
N GLN A 75 -21.93 -0.94 4.94
CA GLN A 75 -21.53 0.32 5.58
C GLN A 75 -20.14 0.78 5.09
N ILE A 76 -19.19 -0.16 5.00
CA ILE A 76 -17.79 0.13 4.64
C ILE A 76 -17.63 0.64 3.20
N ILE A 77 -18.37 0.07 2.25
CA ILE A 77 -18.27 0.42 0.82
C ILE A 77 -19.16 1.60 0.41
N GLY A 78 -20.05 2.05 1.29
CA GLY A 78 -21.01 3.13 1.02
C GLY A 78 -20.36 4.46 0.65
N TYR A 79 -21.14 5.32 -0.02
CA TYR A 79 -20.70 6.67 -0.40
C TYR A 79 -21.04 7.75 0.64
N HIS A 80 -21.87 7.41 1.63
CA HIS A 80 -22.28 8.30 2.71
C HIS A 80 -21.10 8.72 3.59
N ALA A 81 -21.27 9.84 4.29
CA ALA A 81 -20.30 10.33 5.27
C ALA A 81 -20.22 9.38 6.46
N ARG A 82 -19.01 8.97 6.82
CA ARG A 82 -18.71 8.04 7.92
C ARG A 82 -17.42 8.42 8.63
N ASP A 83 -17.20 7.94 9.85
CA ASP A 83 -15.98 8.26 10.58
C ASP A 83 -14.77 7.75 9.79
N VAL A 84 -13.74 8.59 9.62
CA VAL A 84 -12.51 8.21 8.90
C VAL A 84 -11.83 6.98 9.51
N LYS A 85 -12.02 6.77 10.82
CA LYS A 85 -11.45 5.66 11.58
C LYS A 85 -12.08 4.31 11.24
N GLU A 86 -13.26 4.26 10.64
CA GLU A 86 -13.94 3.01 10.28
C GLU A 86 -13.10 2.14 9.33
N LEU A 87 -12.22 2.74 8.53
CA LEU A 87 -11.35 2.01 7.60
C LEU A 87 -9.97 1.68 8.16
N HIS A 88 -9.59 2.24 9.31
CA HIS A 88 -8.26 2.01 9.90
C HIS A 88 -7.97 0.54 10.23
N PRO A 89 -8.95 -0.26 10.72
CA PRO A 89 -8.71 -1.68 11.01
C PRO A 89 -8.37 -2.53 9.78
N PHE A 90 -8.63 -2.03 8.56
CA PHE A 90 -8.43 -2.78 7.32
C PHE A 90 -7.09 -2.50 6.63
N VAL A 91 -6.23 -1.73 7.28
CA VAL A 91 -4.93 -1.30 6.76
C VAL A 91 -3.84 -1.68 7.76
N LEU A 92 -2.93 -2.54 7.33
CA LEU A 92 -1.80 -2.98 8.17
C LEU A 92 -0.70 -1.93 8.15
N GLN A 93 -0.28 -1.48 9.32
CA GLN A 93 0.87 -0.58 9.47
C GLN A 93 2.16 -1.26 9.01
N LEU A 94 3.09 -0.45 8.51
CA LEU A 94 4.42 -0.96 8.16
C LEU A 94 5.14 -1.44 9.43
N PRO A 95 5.96 -2.50 9.34
CA PRO A 95 6.81 -2.89 10.47
C PRO A 95 7.71 -1.72 10.90
N PRO A 96 8.06 -1.66 12.20
CA PRO A 96 8.80 -0.54 12.76
C PRO A 96 10.16 -0.39 12.09
N VAL A 97 10.65 0.84 12.07
CA VAL A 97 12.00 1.15 11.61
C VAL A 97 13.01 0.51 12.55
N THR A 98 13.96 -0.22 12.01
CA THR A 98 15.08 -0.77 12.78
C THR A 98 16.34 0.06 12.55
N VAL A 99 17.25 0.06 13.52
CA VAL A 99 18.55 0.72 13.42
C VAL A 99 19.62 -0.34 13.63
N LEU A 100 20.48 -0.51 12.63
CA LEU A 100 21.62 -1.43 12.65
C LEU A 100 22.86 -0.63 12.26
N ASP A 101 23.89 -0.63 13.10
CA ASP A 101 25.16 0.08 12.84
C ASP A 101 24.97 1.53 12.38
N ASN A 102 24.15 2.30 13.12
CA ASN A 102 23.75 3.68 12.81
C ASN A 102 23.02 3.87 11.46
N THR A 103 22.62 2.79 10.80
CA THR A 103 21.85 2.78 9.56
C THR A 103 20.40 2.44 9.87
N ARG A 104 19.46 3.30 9.44
CA ARG A 104 18.03 3.00 9.57
C ARG A 104 17.61 2.08 8.43
N VAL A 105 16.79 1.08 8.75
CA VAL A 105 16.27 0.09 7.79
C VAL A 105 14.75 0.09 7.87
N LEU A 106 14.10 0.31 6.73
CA LEU A 106 12.67 0.57 6.64
C LEU A 106 12.02 -0.36 5.61
N PRO A 107 11.05 -1.20 5.99
CA PRO A 107 10.28 -2.01 5.03
C PRO A 107 9.50 -1.14 4.03
N LEU A 108 9.32 -1.57 2.79
CA LEU A 108 8.66 -0.68 1.80
C LEU A 108 7.16 -0.91 1.63
N LEU A 109 6.67 -2.13 1.89
CA LEU A 109 5.27 -2.51 1.72
C LEU A 109 4.81 -3.41 2.89
N SER A 110 3.57 -3.21 3.33
CA SER A 110 2.77 -4.16 4.10
C SER A 110 1.39 -4.26 3.48
N LEU A 111 0.75 -5.42 3.63
CA LEU A 111 -0.52 -5.72 2.98
C LEU A 111 -1.43 -6.48 3.93
N GLN A 112 -2.67 -6.00 4.09
CA GLN A 112 -3.72 -6.73 4.76
C GLN A 112 -4.77 -7.19 3.75
N VAL A 113 -5.18 -8.44 3.85
CA VAL A 113 -6.40 -8.93 3.21
C VAL A 113 -7.41 -9.24 4.30
N THR A 114 -8.49 -8.46 4.32
CA THR A 114 -9.59 -8.63 5.26
C THR A 114 -10.75 -9.31 4.54
N VAL A 115 -11.17 -10.47 5.03
CA VAL A 115 -12.32 -11.21 4.52
C VAL A 115 -13.56 -10.83 5.34
N PHE A 116 -14.65 -10.53 4.64
CA PHE A 116 -15.98 -10.31 5.21
C PHE A 116 -16.85 -11.51 4.78
N PRO A 117 -17.12 -12.46 5.68
CA PRO A 117 -17.79 -13.72 5.32
C PRO A 117 -19.11 -13.48 4.60
N ASN A 118 -19.30 -14.13 3.45
CA ASN A 118 -20.48 -14.00 2.58
C ASN A 118 -20.71 -12.60 1.96
N SER A 119 -19.80 -11.64 2.14
CA SER A 119 -19.97 -10.27 1.63
C SER A 119 -18.87 -9.85 0.66
N GLY A 120 -17.60 -10.05 1.01
CA GLY A 120 -16.51 -9.58 0.16
C GLY A 120 -15.13 -9.61 0.80
N ILE A 121 -14.19 -8.94 0.13
CA ILE A 121 -12.77 -8.85 0.55
C ILE A 121 -12.32 -7.40 0.43
N CYS A 122 -11.60 -6.91 1.45
CA CYS A 122 -10.87 -5.65 1.40
C CYS A 122 -9.36 -5.92 1.34
N ILE A 123 -8.66 -5.24 0.43
CA ILE A 123 -7.20 -5.29 0.31
C ILE A 123 -6.65 -3.93 0.71
N GLY A 124 -5.96 -3.87 1.85
CA GLY A 124 -5.41 -2.66 2.44
C GLY A 124 -3.88 -2.63 2.37
N PRO A 125 -3.28 -2.04 1.32
CA PRO A 125 -1.85 -1.85 1.25
C PRO A 125 -1.41 -0.61 2.02
N THR A 126 -0.25 -0.70 2.68
CA THR A 126 0.50 0.45 3.19
C THR A 126 1.89 0.40 2.62
N PHE A 127 2.35 1.49 2.00
CA PHE A 127 3.70 1.53 1.42
C PHE A 127 4.34 2.90 1.59
N ARG A 128 5.68 2.91 1.63
CA ARG A 128 6.45 4.15 1.68
C ARG A 128 6.54 4.75 0.28
N ARG A 129 6.13 6.01 0.12
CA ARG A 129 6.12 6.72 -1.18
C ARG A 129 7.49 6.80 -1.86
N VAL A 130 8.58 6.63 -1.10
CA VAL A 130 9.95 6.52 -1.65
C VAL A 130 10.10 5.38 -2.66
N ALA A 131 9.32 4.30 -2.52
CA ALA A 131 9.38 3.16 -3.42
C ALA A 131 8.67 3.42 -4.76
N ALA A 132 7.58 4.21 -4.75
CA ALA A 132 6.71 4.35 -5.90
C ALA A 132 5.80 5.57 -5.79
N ASP A 133 5.52 6.19 -6.95
CA ASP A 133 4.38 7.08 -7.09
C ASP A 133 3.07 6.28 -7.27
N GLY A 134 1.92 6.99 -7.30
CA GLY A 134 0.62 6.34 -7.42
C GLY A 134 0.46 5.55 -8.72
N ARG A 135 1.12 5.97 -9.81
CA ARG A 135 1.06 5.27 -11.11
C ARG A 135 1.82 3.95 -11.05
N SER A 136 3.03 3.94 -10.50
CA SER A 136 3.87 2.76 -10.38
C SER A 136 3.25 1.75 -9.42
N PHE A 137 2.69 2.21 -8.29
CA PHE A 137 1.96 1.33 -7.37
C PHE A 137 0.70 0.73 -8.02
N ASN A 138 -0.07 1.53 -8.77
CA ASN A 138 -1.23 1.02 -9.50
C ASN A 138 -0.84 -0.03 -10.57
N ASN A 139 0.31 0.14 -11.23
CA ASN A 139 0.82 -0.86 -12.17
C ASN A 139 1.12 -2.19 -11.46
N PHE A 140 1.75 -2.14 -10.27
CA PHE A 140 1.95 -3.33 -9.44
C PHE A 140 0.62 -4.02 -9.07
N MET A 141 -0.37 -3.26 -8.59
CA MET A 141 -1.69 -3.80 -8.24
C MET A 141 -2.40 -4.43 -9.44
N LYS A 142 -2.29 -3.81 -10.63
CA LYS A 142 -2.83 -4.37 -11.88
C LYS A 142 -2.11 -5.65 -12.31
N ALA A 143 -0.79 -5.69 -12.19
CA ALA A 143 0.00 -6.88 -12.49
C ALA A 143 -0.40 -8.04 -11.58
N TRP A 144 -0.45 -7.80 -10.27
CA TRP A 144 -0.91 -8.80 -9.31
C TRP A 144 -2.34 -9.29 -9.60
N ALA A 145 -3.27 -8.38 -9.87
CA ALA A 145 -4.64 -8.74 -10.23
C ALA A 145 -4.70 -9.54 -11.54
N SER A 146 -3.86 -9.23 -12.52
CA SER A 146 -3.76 -9.97 -13.79
C SER A 146 -3.29 -11.40 -13.57
N ILE A 147 -2.20 -11.58 -12.81
CA ILE A 147 -1.63 -12.89 -12.45
C ILE A 147 -2.64 -13.71 -11.64
N SER A 148 -3.41 -13.05 -10.78
CA SER A 148 -4.44 -13.72 -9.98
C SER A 148 -5.62 -14.25 -10.81
N ARG A 149 -5.95 -13.58 -11.93
CA ARG A 149 -7.02 -14.02 -12.85
C ARG A 149 -6.57 -15.10 -13.82
N SER A 150 -5.31 -15.05 -14.24
CA SER A 150 -4.76 -15.90 -15.28
C SER A 150 -3.43 -16.45 -14.78
N ALA A 151 -3.31 -17.77 -14.60
CA ALA A 151 -2.02 -18.42 -14.36
C ALA A 151 -1.00 -18.22 -15.51
N CYS A 152 -1.40 -17.53 -16.59
CA CYS A 152 -0.58 -17.14 -17.72
C CYS A 152 -0.55 -15.61 -17.87
N MET A 153 0.66 -15.08 -18.01
CA MET A 153 1.02 -13.66 -18.07
C MET A 153 0.45 -12.97 -19.32
N VAL A 154 -0.45 -12.00 -19.15
CA VAL A 154 -0.84 -11.07 -20.23
C VAL A 154 -0.02 -9.78 -20.13
N GLU A 155 0.58 -9.40 -21.27
CA GLU A 155 1.35 -8.18 -21.57
C GLU A 155 1.84 -7.40 -20.35
N LYS A 156 3.02 -7.82 -19.87
CA LYS A 156 3.77 -7.16 -18.81
C LYS A 156 4.09 -5.73 -19.28
N THR A 157 3.48 -4.73 -18.66
CA THR A 157 4.18 -3.46 -18.49
C THR A 157 5.33 -3.75 -17.54
N VAL A 158 6.50 -4.07 -18.12
CA VAL A 158 7.70 -4.39 -17.36
C VAL A 158 8.14 -3.09 -16.67
N PRO A 159 8.27 -3.08 -15.33
CA PRO A 159 8.80 -1.91 -14.64
C PRO A 159 10.24 -1.65 -15.06
N ILE A 160 10.56 -0.40 -15.38
CA ILE A 160 11.91 0.05 -15.67
C ILE A 160 12.50 0.58 -14.37
N PHE A 161 13.53 -0.10 -13.88
CA PHE A 161 14.20 0.25 -12.61
C PHE A 161 15.47 1.08 -12.81
N GLU A 162 16.05 1.05 -14.01
CA GLU A 162 17.21 1.86 -14.36
C GLU A 162 16.89 3.35 -14.21
N ARG A 163 17.63 4.03 -13.34
CA ARG A 163 17.49 5.47 -13.09
C ARG A 163 18.58 6.30 -13.76
N ASP A 164 19.54 5.68 -14.43
CA ASP A 164 20.69 6.35 -15.06
C ASP A 164 20.26 7.34 -16.16
N GLY A 165 19.12 7.10 -16.81
CA GLY A 165 18.51 8.01 -17.78
C GLY A 165 17.88 9.26 -17.17
N ILE A 166 17.70 9.31 -15.84
CA ILE A 166 17.32 10.50 -15.09
C ILE A 166 18.60 11.30 -14.86
N ILE A 167 18.99 12.10 -15.85
CA ILE A 167 20.15 12.99 -15.76
C ILE A 167 19.77 14.16 -14.83
N GLU A 168 19.92 13.94 -13.53
CA GLU A 168 19.70 14.98 -12.53
C GLU A 168 21.00 15.78 -12.40
N LYS A 169 21.06 16.95 -13.05
CA LYS A 169 21.98 17.98 -12.59
C LYS A 169 21.43 18.46 -11.26
N ASP A 170 22.09 18.12 -10.15
CA ASP A 170 21.85 18.71 -8.84
C ASP A 170 22.92 19.77 -8.51
N PRO A 171 22.90 20.94 -9.19
CA PRO A 171 23.89 21.99 -8.96
C PRO A 171 23.78 22.63 -7.58
N ARG A 172 22.72 22.33 -6.81
CA ARG A 172 22.45 22.92 -5.48
C ARG A 172 22.63 21.94 -4.33
N GLY A 173 22.98 20.67 -4.60
CA GLY A 173 23.05 19.64 -3.56
C GLY A 173 21.71 19.45 -2.84
N LEU A 174 20.60 19.63 -3.54
CA LEU A 174 19.26 19.49 -2.97
C LEU A 174 19.02 18.06 -2.46
N GLU A 175 19.56 17.07 -3.18
CA GLU A 175 19.44 15.66 -2.83
C GLU A 175 20.05 15.37 -1.45
N SER A 176 21.25 15.90 -1.17
CA SER A 176 21.92 15.69 0.12
C SER A 176 21.25 16.45 1.26
N SER A 177 20.69 17.63 0.99
CA SER A 177 19.89 18.40 1.95
C SER A 177 18.56 17.73 2.29
N TRP A 178 17.96 16.99 1.37
CA TRP A 178 16.69 16.28 1.61
C TRP A 178 16.93 14.96 2.34
N ALA A 179 18.00 14.25 1.99
CA ALA A 179 18.38 13.00 2.64
C ALA A 179 18.74 13.21 4.13
N SER A 180 19.42 14.30 4.47
CA SER A 180 19.82 14.61 5.86
C SER A 180 18.67 15.05 6.76
N ASN A 181 17.62 15.65 6.18
CA ASN A 181 16.42 16.12 6.89
C ASN A 181 15.27 15.10 6.89
N TRP A 182 15.48 13.90 6.34
CA TRP A 182 14.47 12.85 6.30
C TRP A 182 14.28 12.20 7.68
N GLU A 183 13.52 12.88 8.54
CA GLU A 183 12.85 12.23 9.67
C GLU A 183 11.47 11.77 9.19
N GLU A 184 11.23 10.46 9.23
CA GLU A 184 9.89 9.94 8.94
C GLU A 184 8.97 10.34 10.10
N ASP A 185 7.78 10.83 9.76
CA ASP A 185 6.77 11.42 10.65
C ASP A 185 6.83 10.87 12.10
N LYS A 186 7.31 11.71 13.02
CA LYS A 186 7.41 11.43 14.47
C LYS A 186 6.06 11.26 15.17
N ALA A 187 4.94 11.31 14.46
CA ALA A 187 3.61 11.24 15.04
C ALA A 187 2.83 10.05 14.47
N PRO A 188 2.26 9.17 15.32
CA PRO A 188 1.19 8.31 14.86
C PRO A 188 0.06 9.21 14.37
N ALA A 189 -0.31 9.10 13.08
CA ALA A 189 -1.35 9.92 12.46
C ALA A 189 -2.72 9.85 13.19
N HIS A 190 -2.87 8.91 14.13
CA HIS A 190 -4.04 8.68 14.96
C HIS A 190 -4.57 9.91 15.70
N GLU A 191 -3.73 10.84 16.15
CA GLU A 191 -4.21 12.03 16.89
C GLU A 191 -4.86 13.08 15.97
N SER A 192 -4.56 13.08 14.67
CA SER A 192 -5.00 14.11 13.70
C SER A 192 -6.40 13.85 13.11
N PHE A 193 -7.00 12.68 13.38
CA PHE A 193 -8.25 12.24 12.75
C PHE A 193 -9.50 12.41 13.61
N ALA A 194 -9.39 13.03 14.79
CA ALA A 194 -10.56 13.32 15.62
C ALA A 194 -11.58 14.17 14.86
N ASN A 195 -12.86 13.78 14.94
CA ASN A 195 -14.01 14.49 14.36
C ASN A 195 -13.96 14.68 12.83
N LYS A 196 -13.19 13.84 12.11
CA LYS A 196 -13.15 13.86 10.64
C LYS A 196 -13.98 12.73 10.06
N VAL A 197 -14.72 13.05 9.00
CA VAL A 197 -15.51 12.09 8.24
C VAL A 197 -14.96 11.93 6.83
N ARG A 198 -15.24 10.78 6.20
CA ARG A 198 -14.97 10.49 4.80
C ARG A 198 -16.30 10.26 4.07
N ALA A 199 -16.44 10.85 2.89
CA ALA A 199 -17.58 10.66 1.99
C ALA A 199 -17.09 10.56 0.54
N THR A 200 -17.89 9.92 -0.32
CA THR A 200 -17.60 9.79 -1.76
C THR A 200 -18.64 10.59 -2.55
N PHE A 201 -18.18 11.52 -3.37
CA PHE A 201 -19.04 12.32 -4.25
C PHE A 201 -18.89 11.87 -5.71
N VAL A 202 -20.01 11.60 -6.37
CA VAL A 202 -20.02 11.15 -7.76
C VAL A 202 -20.20 12.34 -8.69
N LEU A 203 -19.14 12.66 -9.44
CA LEU A 203 -19.22 13.62 -10.53
C LEU A 203 -19.46 12.87 -11.85
N ALA A 204 -20.72 12.76 -12.24
CA ALA A 204 -21.11 12.07 -13.47
C ALA A 204 -20.55 12.74 -14.73
N ARG A 205 -20.44 11.99 -15.83
CA ARG A 205 -19.94 12.50 -17.12
C ARG A 205 -20.69 13.76 -17.57
N SER A 206 -22.02 13.76 -17.49
CA SER A 206 -22.85 14.92 -17.84
C SER A 206 -22.54 16.15 -16.99
N ASN A 207 -22.24 15.98 -15.71
CA ASN A 207 -21.83 17.07 -14.81
C ASN A 207 -20.47 17.63 -15.26
N ILE A 208 -19.51 16.77 -15.60
CA ILE A 208 -18.19 17.16 -16.11
C ILE A 208 -18.33 17.93 -17.43
N GLU A 209 -19.13 17.43 -18.37
CA GLU A 209 -19.35 18.08 -19.67
C GLU A 209 -19.97 19.46 -19.51
N ARG A 210 -20.98 19.60 -18.64
CA ARG A 210 -21.58 20.89 -18.28
C ARG A 210 -20.56 21.85 -17.67
N LEU A 211 -19.71 21.39 -16.75
CA LEU A 211 -18.68 22.23 -16.13
C LEU A 211 -17.67 22.70 -17.17
N LYS A 212 -17.20 21.82 -18.06
CA LYS A 212 -16.29 22.20 -19.16
C LYS A 212 -16.91 23.25 -20.05
N LEU A 213 -18.17 23.06 -20.47
CA LEU A 213 -18.89 24.05 -21.29
C LEU A 213 -19.03 25.40 -20.60
N HIS A 214 -19.29 25.40 -19.28
CA HIS A 214 -19.40 26.64 -18.52
C HIS A 214 -18.08 27.41 -18.47
N VAL A 215 -16.96 26.73 -18.20
CA VAL A 215 -15.62 27.34 -18.18
C VAL A 215 -15.27 27.91 -19.55
N SER A 216 -15.48 27.14 -20.63
CA SER A 216 -15.16 27.61 -22.00
C SER A 216 -16.00 28.82 -22.43
N LYS A 217 -17.27 28.90 -22.00
CA LYS A 217 -18.12 30.09 -22.27
C LYS A 217 -17.57 31.32 -21.56
N HIS A 218 -17.23 31.19 -20.29
CA HIS A 218 -16.69 32.29 -19.50
C HIS A 218 -15.34 32.80 -20.05
N GLU A 219 -14.46 31.90 -20.53
CA GLU A 219 -13.22 32.30 -21.22
C GLU A 219 -13.49 33.09 -22.50
N SER A 220 -14.49 32.68 -23.30
CA SER A 220 -14.87 33.39 -24.53
C SER A 220 -15.52 34.76 -24.29
N GLU A 221 -16.15 34.95 -23.13
CA GLU A 221 -16.76 36.22 -22.70
C GLU A 221 -15.73 37.21 -22.14
N GLN A 222 -14.62 36.75 -21.56
CA GLN A 222 -13.53 37.61 -21.07
C GLN A 222 -12.52 38.03 -22.16
N LEU A 223 -12.50 37.32 -23.30
CA LEU A 223 -11.65 37.65 -24.46
C LEU A 223 -12.32 38.63 -25.44
N ARG A 224 -13.53 39.09 -25.16
CA ARG A 224 -14.28 40.11 -25.92
C ARG A 224 -14.31 41.43 -25.16
#